data_AF-A0A2M6W0I9-F1
#
_entry.id   AF-A0A2M6W0I9-F1
#
_cell.length_a   1.000
_cell.length_b   1.000
_cell.length_c   1.000
_cell.angle_alpha   90.00
_cell.angle_beta   90.00
_cell.angle_gamma   90.00
#
_symmetry.space_group_name_H-M   'P 1'
#
loop_
_entity.id
_entity.type
_entity.pdbx_description
1 polymer ?
#
loop_
_entity_poly.entity_id
_entity_poly.type
_entity_poly.pdbx_seq_one_letter_code
_entity_poly.pdbx_strand_id
1 'polypeptide(L)'
;MKQTSLHIYIFFAGFALSMFFGIGMYDVVIAEDVTVNATVPAICGNGAVEGAEQCDGAALNNATCVTRGFDQGALACAANCTFDVTNCENAGGPGGNPGGGGDGDGDAGGDGDGDG
;
A
#
# COMPACT_ATOMS: atom_id res chain seq x y z
N MET A 1 66.30 -34.53 20.18
CA MET A 1 65.78 -33.23 20.67
C MET A 1 65.51 -32.18 19.58
N LYS A 2 66.13 -32.24 18.39
CA LYS A 2 65.90 -31.23 17.31
C LYS A 2 64.66 -31.52 16.42
N GLN A 3 64.24 -32.79 16.30
CA GLN A 3 63.17 -33.22 15.40
C GLN A 3 61.76 -32.87 15.93
N THR A 4 61.56 -32.79 17.26
CA THR A 4 60.28 -32.40 17.87
C THR A 4 60.00 -30.90 17.78
N SER A 5 61.03 -30.05 17.88
CA SER A 5 60.88 -28.59 17.67
C SER A 5 60.53 -28.21 16.24
N LEU A 6 61.05 -28.95 15.24
CA LEU A 6 60.75 -28.67 13.83
C LEU A 6 59.28 -28.99 13.48
N HIS A 7 58.73 -30.10 13.98
CA HIS A 7 57.32 -30.43 13.77
C HIS A 7 56.37 -29.46 14.46
N ILE A 8 56.70 -29.05 15.70
CA ILE A 8 55.94 -28.03 16.43
C ILE A 8 55.95 -26.71 15.65
N TYR A 9 57.11 -26.29 15.14
CA TYR A 9 57.24 -25.06 14.36
C TYR A 9 56.44 -25.09 13.04
N ILE A 10 56.47 -26.21 12.31
CA ILE A 10 55.71 -26.37 11.05
C ILE A 10 54.21 -26.35 11.32
N PHE A 11 53.75 -26.94 12.43
CA PHE A 11 52.33 -26.91 12.82
C PHE A 11 51.85 -25.49 13.14
N PHE A 12 52.63 -24.74 13.93
CA PHE A 12 52.31 -23.35 14.27
C PHE A 12 52.42 -22.41 13.07
N ALA A 13 53.42 -22.58 12.20
CA ALA A 13 53.57 -21.79 10.99
C ALA A 13 52.44 -22.07 9.97
N GLY A 14 52.02 -23.32 9.82
CA GLY A 14 50.88 -23.69 8.97
C GLY A 14 49.55 -23.18 9.50
N PHE A 15 49.33 -23.23 10.81
CA PHE A 15 48.13 -22.68 11.45
C PHE A 15 48.08 -21.16 11.31
N ALA A 16 49.20 -20.47 11.57
CA ALA A 16 49.31 -19.02 11.35
C ALA A 16 49.09 -18.65 9.88
N LEU A 17 49.69 -19.38 8.93
CA LEU A 17 49.46 -19.17 7.49
C LEU A 17 47.98 -19.37 7.13
N SER A 18 47.32 -20.39 7.67
CA SER A 18 45.88 -20.62 7.43
C SER A 18 44.99 -19.52 8.00
N MET A 19 45.37 -18.91 9.13
CA MET A 19 44.67 -17.75 9.67
C MET A 19 44.94 -16.46 8.89
N PHE A 20 46.12 -16.30 8.29
CA PHE A 20 46.40 -15.14 7.43
C PHE A 20 45.75 -15.26 6.04
N PHE A 21 45.65 -16.47 5.50
CA PHE A 21 45.07 -16.72 4.16
C PHE A 21 43.57 -17.07 4.19
N GLY A 22 43.01 -17.44 5.36
CA GLY A 22 41.62 -17.90 5.50
C GLY A 22 40.59 -16.82 5.83
N ILE A 23 41.00 -15.60 6.20
CA ILE A 23 40.08 -14.49 6.55
C ILE A 23 40.32 -13.20 5.78
N GLY A 24 41.18 -13.20 4.76
CA GLY A 24 41.68 -11.97 4.13
C GLY A 24 41.22 -11.64 2.70
N MET A 25 40.32 -12.40 2.06
CA MET A 25 39.93 -12.11 0.66
C MET A 25 38.58 -12.65 0.20
N TYR A 26 37.80 -13.26 1.10
CA TYR A 26 36.40 -13.49 0.79
C TYR A 26 35.69 -12.17 1.10
N ASP A 27 35.51 -11.32 0.09
CA ASP A 27 34.42 -10.34 0.08
C ASP A 27 33.08 -11.12 0.08
N VAL A 28 32.85 -11.92 1.11
CA VAL A 28 31.53 -12.42 1.42
C VAL A 28 30.84 -11.24 2.08
N VAL A 29 29.99 -10.58 1.31
CA VAL A 29 28.97 -9.70 1.83
C VAL A 29 28.00 -10.57 2.65
N ILE A 30 28.38 -10.89 3.89
CA ILE A 30 27.46 -11.37 4.92
C ILE A 30 26.78 -10.14 5.51
N ALA A 31 25.78 -9.63 4.81
CA ALA A 31 24.79 -8.77 5.44
C ALA A 31 23.77 -9.68 6.15
N GLU A 32 23.46 -9.41 7.42
CA GLU A 32 22.35 -10.08 8.11
C GLU A 32 21.00 -9.73 7.47
N ASP A 33 20.96 -8.62 6.71
CA ASP A 33 19.83 -8.18 5.90
C ASP A 33 20.29 -7.50 4.59
N VAL A 34 19.77 -7.97 3.45
CA VAL A 34 19.90 -7.28 2.15
C VAL A 34 18.65 -6.46 1.93
N THR A 35 18.77 -5.14 1.96
CA THR A 35 17.68 -4.23 1.61
C THR A 35 17.55 -4.11 0.09
N VAL A 36 16.44 -4.58 -0.47
CA VAL A 36 16.09 -4.41 -1.89
C VAL A 36 15.02 -3.33 -2.00
N ASN A 37 15.42 -2.13 -2.46
CA ASN A 37 14.46 -1.10 -2.83
C ASN A 37 14.03 -1.30 -4.28
N ALA A 38 12.74 -1.55 -4.50
CA ALA A 38 12.12 -1.57 -5.81
C ALA A 38 11.01 -0.52 -5.85
N THR A 39 10.98 0.27 -6.92
CA THR A 39 9.86 1.17 -7.23
C THR A 39 8.95 0.47 -8.22
N VAL A 40 7.81 -0.04 -7.76
CA VAL A 40 6.75 -0.53 -8.64
C VAL A 40 5.95 0.70 -9.08
N PRO A 41 5.89 1.03 -10.39
CA PRO A 41 5.00 2.08 -10.85
C PRO A 41 3.56 1.65 -10.52
N ALA A 42 2.77 2.52 -9.92
CA ALA A 42 1.35 2.25 -9.69
C ALA A 42 0.65 2.13 -11.06
N ILE A 43 -0.10 1.04 -11.27
CA ILE A 43 -0.75 0.75 -12.55
C ILE A 43 -2.26 0.76 -12.37
N CYS A 44 -2.88 1.84 -12.84
CA CYS A 44 -4.32 1.97 -12.77
C CYS A 44 -5.04 0.98 -13.68
N GLY A 45 -5.93 0.18 -13.08
CA GLY A 45 -6.74 -0.84 -13.76
C GLY A 45 -6.19 -2.27 -13.61
N ASN A 46 -5.24 -2.51 -12.70
CA ASN A 46 -4.69 -3.84 -12.42
C ASN A 46 -5.44 -4.59 -11.31
N GLY A 47 -6.40 -3.93 -10.66
CA GLY A 47 -7.23 -4.47 -9.58
C GLY A 47 -6.60 -4.44 -8.19
N ALA A 48 -5.46 -3.76 -8.02
CA ALA A 48 -4.76 -3.57 -6.75
C ALA A 48 -4.49 -2.08 -6.53
N VAL A 49 -4.67 -1.60 -5.29
CA VAL A 49 -4.40 -0.19 -4.97
C VAL A 49 -2.93 -0.03 -4.62
N GLU A 50 -2.18 0.71 -5.44
CA GLU A 50 -0.73 0.84 -5.32
C GLU A 50 -0.27 2.30 -5.23
N GLY A 51 0.76 2.55 -4.43
CA GLY A 51 1.39 3.86 -4.33
C GLY A 51 0.44 5.00 -3.95
N ALA A 52 0.10 5.85 -4.93
CA ALA A 52 -0.75 7.04 -4.76
C ALA A 52 -2.18 6.85 -5.30
N GLU A 53 -2.54 5.65 -5.76
CA GLU A 53 -3.89 5.35 -6.23
C GLU A 53 -4.88 5.39 -5.07
N GLN A 54 -6.04 5.97 -5.32
CA GLN A 54 -7.11 6.02 -4.32
C GLN A 54 -7.93 4.72 -4.34
N CYS A 55 -8.10 4.15 -5.53
CA CYS A 55 -8.79 2.91 -5.82
C CYS A 55 -8.24 2.31 -7.12
N ASP A 56 -8.51 1.03 -7.38
CA ASP A 56 -8.28 0.38 -8.67
C ASP A 56 -9.43 -0.58 -9.01
N GLY A 57 -10.26 -0.20 -9.98
CA GLY A 57 -11.39 -1.00 -10.42
C GLY A 57 -12.38 -1.27 -9.27
N ALA A 58 -12.45 -2.52 -8.80
CA ALA A 58 -13.29 -2.91 -7.66
C ALA A 58 -12.58 -2.76 -6.31
N ALA A 59 -11.25 -2.56 -6.29
CA ALA A 59 -10.48 -2.34 -5.08
C ALA A 59 -10.62 -0.87 -4.66
N LEU A 60 -11.63 -0.57 -3.83
CA LEU A 60 -11.91 0.78 -3.35
C LEU A 60 -11.09 1.17 -2.10
N ASN A 61 -10.08 0.38 -1.72
CA ASN A 61 -9.29 0.59 -0.49
C ASN A 61 -10.15 0.75 0.78
N ASN A 62 -11.19 -0.09 0.92
CA ASN A 62 -12.19 -0.02 1.98
C ASN A 62 -12.96 1.31 2.07
N ALA A 63 -12.87 2.17 1.05
CA ALA A 63 -13.69 3.36 0.95
C ALA A 63 -15.10 3.00 0.50
N THR A 64 -16.06 3.71 1.09
CA THR A 64 -17.47 3.71 0.70
C THR A 64 -17.95 5.16 0.54
N CYS A 65 -19.11 5.37 -0.08
CA CYS A 65 -19.77 6.69 -0.11
C CYS A 65 -19.86 7.29 1.31
N VAL A 66 -20.17 6.47 2.32
CA VAL A 66 -20.19 6.86 3.74
C VAL A 66 -18.85 7.41 4.23
N THR A 67 -17.74 6.73 3.92
CA THR A 67 -16.41 7.22 4.31
C THR A 67 -15.99 8.50 3.58
N ARG A 68 -16.68 8.86 2.49
CA ARG A 68 -16.43 10.09 1.72
C ARG A 68 -17.37 11.24 2.13
N GLY A 69 -18.26 11.02 3.09
CA GLY A 69 -19.19 12.04 3.61
C GLY A 69 -20.56 12.06 2.94
N PHE A 70 -20.94 10.97 2.26
CA PHE A 70 -22.29 10.75 1.74
C PHE A 70 -23.07 9.79 2.65
N ASP A 71 -24.38 9.65 2.47
CA ASP A 71 -25.19 8.77 3.33
C ASP A 71 -25.30 7.34 2.77
N GLN A 72 -25.38 7.22 1.44
CA GLN A 72 -25.56 5.94 0.75
C GLN A 72 -25.05 5.97 -0.70
N GLY A 73 -25.26 4.87 -1.43
CA GLY A 73 -24.90 4.74 -2.85
C GLY A 73 -23.73 3.79 -3.10
N ALA A 74 -23.30 3.74 -4.36
CA ALA A 74 -22.25 2.84 -4.83
C ALA A 74 -21.01 3.64 -5.23
N LEU A 75 -19.94 3.57 -4.41
CA LEU A 75 -18.68 4.23 -4.74
C LEU A 75 -18.02 3.49 -5.92
N ALA A 76 -17.65 4.23 -6.96
CA ALA A 76 -16.95 3.67 -8.12
C ALA A 76 -15.49 4.15 -8.16
N CYS A 77 -14.68 3.44 -8.94
CA CYS A 77 -13.33 3.87 -9.27
C CYS A 77 -13.28 4.37 -10.71
N ALA A 78 -12.90 5.63 -10.91
CA ALA A 78 -12.74 6.18 -12.24
C ALA A 78 -11.47 5.65 -12.93
N ALA A 79 -11.41 5.80 -14.26
CA ALA A 79 -10.29 5.31 -15.08
C ALA A 79 -8.93 6.01 -14.78
N ASN A 80 -8.94 7.06 -13.97
CA ASN A 80 -7.77 7.75 -13.45
C ASN A 80 -7.42 7.34 -12.01
N CYS A 81 -8.00 6.25 -11.49
CA CYS A 81 -7.78 5.71 -10.15
C CYS A 81 -8.06 6.71 -9.01
N THR A 82 -9.02 7.60 -9.26
CA THR A 82 -9.64 8.45 -8.24
C THR A 82 -11.04 7.95 -7.92
N PHE A 83 -11.50 8.25 -6.71
CA PHE A 83 -12.86 7.93 -6.31
C PHE A 83 -13.88 8.68 -7.16
N ASP A 84 -14.82 7.94 -7.75
CA ASP A 84 -15.99 8.47 -8.42
C ASP A 84 -17.21 8.37 -7.50
N VAL A 85 -17.65 9.54 -7.03
CA VAL A 85 -18.78 9.70 -6.11
C VAL A 85 -20.07 10.06 -6.84
N THR A 86 -20.11 9.99 -8.18
CA THR A 86 -21.29 10.35 -8.98
C THR A 86 -22.50 9.47 -8.64
N ASN A 87 -22.28 8.24 -8.19
CA ASN A 87 -23.31 7.31 -7.74
C ASN A 87 -23.50 7.30 -6.20
N CYS A 88 -22.91 8.26 -5.49
CA CYS A 88 -23.14 8.47 -4.07
C CYS A 88 -24.31 9.45 -3.86
N GLU A 89 -25.15 9.15 -2.86
CA GLU A 89 -26.36 9.90 -2.56
C GLU A 89 -26.34 10.38 -1.10
N ASN A 90 -26.92 11.54 -0.85
CA ASN A 90 -27.25 11.99 0.50
C ASN A 90 -28.73 11.73 0.79
N ALA A 91 -29.09 11.62 2.06
CA ALA A 91 -30.43 11.31 2.55
C ALA A 91 -31.52 12.33 2.13
N GLY A 92 -31.15 13.43 1.45
CA GLY A 92 -32.05 14.46 0.93
C GLY A 92 -32.30 14.43 -0.59
N GLY A 93 -31.70 13.50 -1.36
CA GLY A 93 -32.00 13.34 -2.79
C GLY A 93 -30.77 13.16 -3.69
N PRO A 94 -30.99 12.93 -5.01
CA PRO A 94 -29.93 12.68 -5.98
C PRO A 94 -29.12 13.95 -6.23
N GLY A 95 -27.93 14.04 -5.63
CA GLY A 95 -26.96 15.12 -5.91
C GLY A 95 -26.41 15.90 -4.71
N GLY A 96 -26.62 15.45 -3.47
CA GLY A 96 -26.09 16.15 -2.30
C GLY A 96 -24.56 16.14 -2.22
N ASN A 97 -23.94 17.32 -2.19
CA ASN A 97 -22.51 17.49 -1.89
C ASN A 97 -22.22 17.12 -0.42
N PRO A 98 -21.05 16.52 -0.09
CA PRO A 98 -20.64 16.30 1.30
C PRO A 98 -20.49 17.67 1.99
N GLY A 99 -21.41 17.97 2.90
CA GLY A 99 -21.45 19.25 3.64
C GLY A 99 -22.79 19.99 3.60
N GLY A 100 -23.80 19.48 2.90
CA GLY A 100 -25.15 20.04 2.97
C GLY A 100 -25.83 19.67 4.28
N GLY A 101 -25.82 20.57 5.26
CA GLY A 101 -26.76 20.51 6.37
C GLY A 101 -28.17 20.54 5.79
N GLY A 102 -28.84 19.38 5.79
CA GLY A 102 -30.24 19.29 5.44
C GLY A 102 -31.05 19.89 6.58
N ASP A 103 -31.46 21.14 6.43
CA ASP A 103 -32.60 21.68 7.15
C ASP A 103 -33.82 20.88 6.64
N GLY A 104 -34.09 19.75 7.30
CA GLY A 104 -35.14 18.81 6.91
C GLY A 104 -36.52 19.38 7.14
N ASP A 105 -36.91 20.38 6.35
CA ASP A 105 -38.30 20.76 6.14
C ASP A 105 -38.88 19.81 5.08
N GLY A 106 -39.04 18.54 5.47
CA GLY A 106 -39.73 17.53 4.68
C GLY A 106 -41.23 17.81 4.58
N ASP A 107 -41.61 18.86 3.86
CA ASP A 107 -42.98 19.04 3.38
C ASP A 107 -43.20 18.16 2.14
N ALA A 108 -43.33 16.85 2.37
CA ALA A 108 -44.02 15.96 1.45
C ALA A 108 -45.54 16.16 1.58
N GLY A 109 -46.00 17.40 1.32
CA GLY A 109 -47.40 17.78 1.26
C GLY A 109 -47.90 17.64 -0.18
N GLY A 110 -48.77 16.66 -0.42
CA GLY A 110 -49.46 16.51 -1.70
C GLY A 110 -50.65 17.47 -1.78
N ASP A 111 -50.47 18.58 -2.49
CA ASP A 111 -51.55 19.52 -2.78
C ASP A 111 -52.11 19.21 -4.18
N GLY A 112 -53.07 18.29 -4.22
CA GLY A 112 -53.79 17.94 -5.44
C GLY A 112 -54.83 19.01 -5.80
N ASP A 113 -54.44 19.97 -6.64
CA ASP A 113 -55.37 20.93 -7.24
C ASP A 113 -55.90 20.37 -8.59
N GLY A 114 -57.11 19.81 -8.53
CA GLY A 114 -57.88 19.40 -9.71
C GLY A 114 -58.73 20.55 -10.24
N ASP A 115 -58.34 21.11 -11.40
CA ASP A 115 -59.14 22.06 -12.16
C ASP A 115 -60.12 21.31 -13.08
N GLY A 116 -61.42 21.58 -12.87
CA GLY A 116 -62.55 21.03 -13.63
C GLY A 116 -62.86 21.73 -14.95
#